data_AF-A0A967SUA0-F1
#
_entry.id   AF-A0A967SUA0-F1
#
_cell.length_a   1.000
_cell.length_b   1.000
_cell.length_c   1.000
_cell.angle_alpha   90.00
_cell.angle_beta   90.00
_cell.angle_gamma   90.00
#
_symmetry.space_group_name_H-M   'P 1'
#
loop_
_entity.id
_entity.type
_entity.pdbx_description
1 polymer ?
#
loop_
_entity_poly.entity_id
_entity_poly.type
_entity_poly.pdbx_seq_one_letter_code
_entity_poly.pdbx_strand_id
1 'polypeptide(L)'
;MNICLPNIFQRTFLFLFMAAALLLIGCEGAAGPQGPQGQQGPVGPVGPAGEDGSVMYAGPDAPTSDIGQEGDYYLNTTTGEYYGPKDSDGWGNPIIVLMGEDGEDGADGSQIYSGNGAPDASLGDEGDYYLDKSSYDLYGPKTASGWGSPVNIKGADGNANVTRYIANGHDFSAVYSNRITIGSVSKNEMLESSWLVYLVDKSSSGNTDEIFYPIPGPASITNTDVIYNVRYFYRDASSYVEFQISAVGDYNTHGKAFERIEIVRIEESSREDLRKMRSDESVIPKGLDTSNYREVAEYYGFYK
;
A
#
# COMPACT_ATOMS: atom_id res chain seq x y z
N MET A 1 -63.60 92.39 -66.98
CA MET A 1 -62.54 93.42 -66.92
C MET A 1 -62.28 93.69 -65.45
N ASN A 2 -61.10 93.32 -64.94
CA ASN A 2 -60.65 93.59 -63.57
C ASN A 2 -60.57 95.11 -63.31
N ILE A 3 -60.72 95.54 -62.05
CA ILE A 3 -59.78 96.43 -61.31
C ILE A 3 -60.16 96.43 -59.80
N CYS A 4 -59.12 96.56 -58.97
CA CYS A 4 -59.00 96.44 -57.50
C CYS A 4 -59.24 97.73 -56.67
N LEU A 5 -59.60 97.50 -55.38
CA LEU A 5 -59.23 98.19 -54.10
C LEU A 5 -59.71 99.64 -53.82
N PRO A 6 -59.97 100.10 -52.55
CA PRO A 6 -59.12 100.05 -51.32
C PRO A 6 -59.83 99.62 -50.00
N ASN A 7 -59.20 99.22 -48.87
CA ASN A 7 -58.12 99.77 -48.00
C ASN A 7 -58.62 100.72 -46.86
N ILE A 8 -59.43 100.22 -45.91
CA ILE A 8 -59.76 100.94 -44.65
C ILE A 8 -59.66 100.02 -43.41
N PHE A 9 -58.58 100.25 -42.66
CA PHE A 9 -58.64 100.41 -41.20
C PHE A 9 -59.02 99.20 -40.31
N GLN A 10 -58.29 98.11 -40.52
CA GLN A 10 -58.11 96.98 -39.60
C GLN A 10 -57.14 97.27 -38.43
N ARG A 11 -56.90 98.53 -37.99
CA ARG A 11 -55.73 98.84 -37.12
C ARG A 11 -55.90 99.77 -35.90
N THR A 12 -57.09 100.28 -35.56
CA THR A 12 -57.17 101.42 -34.61
C THR A 12 -57.90 101.22 -33.27
N PHE A 13 -58.46 100.06 -32.91
CA PHE A 13 -59.10 99.94 -31.57
C PHE A 13 -58.70 98.74 -30.73
N LEU A 14 -57.72 97.96 -31.20
CA LEU A 14 -56.99 96.95 -30.43
C LEU A 14 -56.17 97.53 -29.25
N PHE A 15 -56.25 98.84 -29.00
CA PHE A 15 -55.42 99.56 -28.02
C PHE A 15 -56.19 100.18 -26.85
N LEU A 16 -57.53 100.15 -26.83
CA LEU A 16 -58.30 100.92 -25.83
C LEU A 16 -58.85 100.11 -24.63
N PHE A 17 -58.59 98.80 -24.56
CA PHE A 17 -58.99 97.97 -23.40
C PHE A 17 -57.80 97.42 -22.60
N MET A 18 -56.58 97.83 -22.94
CA MET A 18 -55.34 97.38 -22.29
C MET A 18 -54.86 98.33 -21.17
N ALA A 19 -55.66 99.31 -20.74
CA ALA A 19 -55.19 100.41 -19.90
C ALA A 19 -56.00 100.69 -18.61
N ALA A 20 -57.08 99.94 -18.30
CA ALA A 20 -58.02 100.37 -17.24
C ALA A 20 -58.27 99.38 -16.09
N ALA A 21 -57.59 98.24 -16.01
CA ALA A 21 -57.82 97.25 -14.93
C ALA A 21 -56.57 96.91 -14.10
N LEU A 22 -55.53 97.75 -14.16
CA LEU A 22 -54.20 97.52 -13.58
C LEU A 22 -53.97 98.30 -12.26
N LEU A 23 -54.99 98.37 -11.40
CA LEU A 23 -54.91 99.08 -10.10
C LEU A 23 -55.67 98.34 -9.00
N LEU A 24 -55.32 97.06 -8.78
CA LEU A 24 -55.71 96.33 -7.58
C LEU A 24 -54.48 95.68 -6.94
N ILE A 25 -54.60 95.50 -5.63
CA ILE A 25 -53.87 94.58 -4.75
C ILE A 25 -52.86 95.28 -3.84
N GLY A 26 -53.42 95.80 -2.74
CA GLY A 26 -52.72 96.00 -1.49
C GLY A 26 -52.42 94.66 -0.80
N CYS A 27 -51.36 94.74 0.01
CA CYS A 27 -50.87 93.85 1.06
C CYS A 27 -51.65 92.56 1.34
N GLU A 28 -50.97 91.46 1.04
CA GLU A 28 -51.31 90.05 1.28
C GLU A 28 -51.72 89.79 2.74
N GLY A 29 -52.95 89.31 2.95
CA GLY A 29 -53.36 88.70 4.21
C GLY A 29 -52.67 87.35 4.40
N ALA A 30 -52.47 86.95 5.65
CA ALA A 30 -51.78 85.71 6.04
C ALA A 30 -52.23 84.49 5.19
N ALA A 31 -51.26 83.77 4.62
CA ALA A 31 -51.51 82.56 3.86
C ALA A 31 -52.35 81.56 4.67
N GLY A 32 -53.45 81.09 4.09
CA GLY A 32 -54.33 80.11 4.72
C GLY A 32 -53.61 78.79 5.04
N PRO A 33 -54.14 77.95 5.95
CA PRO A 33 -53.55 76.65 6.23
C PRO A 33 -53.35 75.86 4.94
N GLN A 34 -52.20 75.21 4.80
CA GLN A 34 -51.90 74.35 3.66
C GLN A 34 -53.04 73.35 3.47
N GLY A 35 -53.61 73.29 2.26
CA GLY A 35 -54.70 72.40 1.94
C GLY A 35 -54.36 70.93 2.23
N PRO A 36 -55.36 70.07 2.46
CA PRO A 36 -55.11 68.65 2.70
C PRO A 36 -54.25 68.07 1.57
N GLN A 37 -53.25 67.25 1.93
CA GLN A 37 -52.41 66.56 0.96
C GLN A 37 -53.31 65.82 -0.05
N GLY A 38 -53.03 66.03 -1.34
CA GLY A 38 -53.80 65.38 -2.41
C GLY A 38 -53.82 63.87 -2.22
N GLN A 39 -54.95 63.23 -2.57
CA GLN A 39 -55.07 61.77 -2.50
C GLN A 39 -53.89 61.13 -3.25
N GLN A 40 -53.26 60.12 -2.66
CA GLN A 40 -52.21 59.35 -3.32
C GLN A 40 -52.73 58.85 -4.67
N GLY A 41 -51.96 59.05 -5.74
CA GLY A 41 -52.33 58.58 -7.07
C GLY A 41 -52.58 57.06 -7.08
N PRO A 42 -53.42 56.55 -7.99
CA PRO A 42 -53.66 55.12 -8.10
C PRO A 42 -52.33 54.37 -8.29
N VAL A 43 -52.20 53.20 -7.66
CA VAL A 43 -51.06 52.30 -7.88
C VAL A 43 -50.95 52.00 -9.38
N GLY A 44 -49.73 52.06 -9.93
CA GLY A 44 -49.49 51.74 -11.34
C GLY A 44 -49.91 50.29 -11.67
N PRO A 45 -50.18 49.98 -12.95
CA PRO A 45 -50.50 48.60 -13.34
C PRO A 45 -49.35 47.68 -12.94
N VAL A 46 -49.68 46.48 -12.44
CA VAL A 46 -48.71 45.40 -12.24
C VAL A 46 -48.05 45.10 -13.60
N GLY A 47 -46.73 44.96 -13.62
CA GLY A 47 -46.00 44.58 -14.84
C GLY A 47 -46.46 43.21 -15.37
N PRO A 48 -46.21 42.89 -16.65
CA PRO A 48 -46.48 41.54 -17.15
C PRO A 48 -45.72 40.51 -16.32
N ALA A 49 -46.30 39.32 -16.16
CA ALA A 49 -45.56 38.18 -15.62
C ALA A 49 -44.32 37.92 -16.49
N GLY A 50 -43.22 37.45 -15.88
CA GLY A 50 -42.07 37.00 -16.65
C GLY A 50 -42.42 35.78 -17.51
N GLU A 51 -41.71 35.60 -18.63
CA GLU A 51 -41.85 34.40 -19.47
C GLU A 51 -41.55 33.13 -18.64
N ASP A 52 -42.21 32.02 -18.99
CA ASP A 52 -41.95 30.73 -18.37
C ASP A 52 -40.49 30.30 -18.62
N GLY A 53 -39.83 29.75 -17.61
CA GLY A 53 -38.45 29.27 -17.72
C GLY A 53 -38.33 27.95 -18.50
N SER A 54 -37.13 27.66 -19.01
CA SER A 54 -36.84 26.40 -19.70
C SER A 54 -37.00 25.17 -18.79
N VAL A 55 -37.49 24.07 -19.35
CA VAL A 55 -37.69 22.77 -18.68
C VAL A 55 -36.67 21.75 -19.18
N MET A 56 -36.26 20.84 -18.29
CA MET A 56 -35.40 19.69 -18.60
C MET A 56 -36.22 18.41 -18.65
N TYR A 57 -36.18 17.71 -19.78
CA TYR A 57 -36.83 16.42 -20.00
C TYR A 57 -35.81 15.28 -19.97
N ALA A 58 -36.28 14.07 -19.69
CA ALA A 58 -35.47 12.86 -19.75
C ALA A 58 -36.28 11.66 -20.21
N GLY A 59 -35.66 10.80 -21.03
CA GLY A 59 -36.29 9.55 -21.49
C GLY A 59 -35.29 8.62 -22.17
N PRO A 60 -35.70 7.38 -22.47
CA PRO A 60 -34.78 6.33 -22.93
C PRO A 60 -34.35 6.43 -24.40
N ASP A 61 -35.01 7.29 -25.19
CA ASP A 61 -34.80 7.44 -26.63
C ASP A 61 -34.47 8.90 -26.98
N ALA A 62 -34.03 9.15 -28.22
CA ALA A 62 -33.82 10.51 -28.70
C ALA A 62 -35.15 11.32 -28.66
N PRO A 63 -35.12 12.61 -28.32
CA PRO A 63 -36.33 13.40 -28.18
C PRO A 63 -37.04 13.61 -29.52
N THR A 64 -38.37 13.42 -29.53
CA THR A 64 -39.20 13.73 -30.69
C THR A 64 -39.64 15.20 -30.67
N SER A 65 -40.09 15.71 -31.82
CA SER A 65 -40.57 17.10 -31.97
C SER A 65 -41.71 17.47 -31.02
N ASP A 66 -42.47 16.49 -30.53
CA ASP A 66 -43.64 16.69 -29.67
C ASP A 66 -43.28 16.90 -28.20
N ILE A 67 -42.00 16.70 -27.82
CA ILE A 67 -41.51 16.87 -26.45
C ILE A 67 -40.93 18.28 -26.29
N GLY A 68 -41.37 19.01 -25.26
CA GLY A 68 -40.84 20.33 -24.88
C GLY A 68 -41.16 21.48 -25.85
N GLN A 69 -40.86 22.69 -25.40
CA GLN A 69 -40.98 23.95 -26.13
C GLN A 69 -39.58 24.49 -26.49
N GLU A 70 -39.52 25.51 -27.34
CA GLU A 70 -38.26 26.20 -27.63
C GLU A 70 -37.61 26.71 -26.33
N GLY A 71 -36.31 26.53 -26.19
CA GLY A 71 -35.57 26.83 -24.97
C GLY A 71 -35.36 25.63 -24.03
N ASP A 72 -36.08 24.52 -24.21
CA ASP A 72 -36.01 23.35 -23.33
C ASP A 72 -34.81 22.45 -23.61
N TYR A 73 -34.45 21.61 -22.64
CA TYR A 73 -33.33 20.67 -22.70
C TYR A 73 -33.83 19.22 -22.57
N TYR A 74 -33.11 18.26 -23.15
CA TYR A 74 -33.45 16.83 -23.08
C TYR A 74 -32.23 15.95 -22.81
N LEU A 75 -32.37 14.95 -21.94
CA LEU A 75 -31.35 13.92 -21.66
C LEU A 75 -31.87 12.54 -22.07
N ASN A 76 -31.22 11.92 -23.04
CA ASN A 76 -31.40 10.51 -23.31
C ASN A 76 -30.73 9.70 -22.17
N THR A 77 -31.53 9.03 -21.37
CA THR A 77 -31.07 8.28 -20.18
C THR A 77 -30.40 6.95 -20.52
N THR A 78 -30.55 6.46 -21.76
CA THR A 78 -29.93 5.22 -22.22
C THR A 78 -28.53 5.46 -22.78
N THR A 79 -28.38 6.51 -23.59
CA THR A 79 -27.11 6.83 -24.29
C THR A 79 -26.32 7.93 -23.59
N GLY A 80 -26.95 8.71 -22.71
CA GLY A 80 -26.34 9.87 -22.05
C GLY A 80 -26.27 11.09 -22.96
N GLU A 81 -26.87 11.03 -24.16
CA GLU A 81 -26.93 12.14 -25.10
C GLU A 81 -27.78 13.29 -24.54
N TYR A 82 -27.21 14.49 -24.52
CA TYR A 82 -27.82 15.70 -24.01
C TYR A 82 -28.11 16.67 -25.16
N TYR A 83 -29.38 17.07 -25.30
CA TYR A 83 -29.91 17.90 -26.38
C TYR A 83 -30.40 19.25 -25.81
N GLY A 84 -30.33 20.31 -26.63
CA GLY A 84 -30.96 21.60 -26.34
C GLY A 84 -30.07 22.83 -26.57
N PRO A 85 -30.52 24.04 -26.20
CA PRO A 85 -31.94 24.35 -26.06
C PRO A 85 -32.67 24.03 -27.37
N LYS A 86 -33.86 23.45 -27.29
CA LYS A 86 -34.70 23.18 -28.48
C LYS A 86 -34.95 24.49 -29.22
N ASP A 87 -34.82 24.48 -30.55
CA ASP A 87 -35.11 25.63 -31.38
C ASP A 87 -36.31 25.38 -32.29
N SER A 88 -36.60 26.33 -33.19
CA SER A 88 -37.72 26.24 -34.13
C SER A 88 -37.59 25.07 -35.13
N ASP A 89 -36.38 24.57 -35.36
CA ASP A 89 -36.10 23.41 -36.21
C ASP A 89 -36.15 22.08 -35.42
N GLY A 90 -36.21 22.16 -34.08
CA GLY A 90 -36.42 21.06 -33.16
C GLY A 90 -35.23 20.83 -32.21
N TRP A 91 -34.96 19.56 -31.88
CA TRP A 91 -33.94 19.21 -30.89
C TRP A 91 -32.50 19.14 -31.44
N GLY A 92 -32.35 19.08 -32.76
CA GLY A 92 -31.05 18.95 -33.41
C GLY A 92 -30.28 17.67 -33.03
N ASN A 93 -28.96 17.72 -33.21
CA ASN A 93 -28.04 16.68 -32.75
C ASN A 93 -27.70 16.89 -31.26
N PRO A 94 -27.32 15.83 -30.53
CA PRO A 94 -26.89 16.00 -29.15
C PRO A 94 -25.63 16.87 -29.06
N ILE A 95 -25.57 17.72 -28.03
CA ILE A 95 -24.43 18.62 -27.78
C ILE A 95 -23.30 17.90 -27.06
N ILE A 96 -23.64 16.98 -26.14
CA ILE A 96 -22.68 16.20 -25.37
C ILE A 96 -23.25 14.81 -25.08
N VAL A 97 -22.36 13.82 -24.98
CA VAL A 97 -22.70 12.48 -24.48
C VAL A 97 -22.07 12.34 -23.09
N LEU A 98 -22.90 12.16 -22.08
CA LEU A 98 -22.50 12.15 -20.66
C LEU A 98 -22.04 10.78 -20.17
N MET A 99 -22.35 9.71 -20.93
CA MET A 99 -21.92 8.34 -20.63
C MET A 99 -20.88 7.92 -21.68
N GLY A 100 -19.67 7.64 -21.22
CA GLY A 100 -18.64 7.00 -22.05
C GLY A 100 -18.79 5.49 -22.05
N GLU A 101 -18.10 4.80 -22.96
CA GLU A 101 -17.90 3.35 -22.85
C GLU A 101 -17.06 3.06 -21.59
N ASP A 102 -17.36 1.95 -20.91
CA ASP A 102 -16.48 1.45 -19.85
C ASP A 102 -15.09 1.18 -20.44
N GLY A 103 -14.04 1.40 -19.66
CA GLY A 103 -12.69 1.02 -20.07
C GLY A 103 -12.56 -0.49 -20.18
N GLU A 104 -11.71 -0.97 -21.10
CA GLU A 104 -11.35 -2.39 -21.16
C GLU A 104 -10.75 -2.85 -19.84
N ASP A 105 -11.11 -4.07 -19.40
CA ASP A 105 -10.48 -4.69 -18.24
C ASP A 105 -8.96 -4.82 -18.44
N GLY A 106 -8.21 -4.72 -17.34
CA GLY A 106 -6.77 -4.98 -17.37
C GLY A 106 -6.48 -6.45 -17.69
N ALA A 107 -5.33 -6.73 -18.32
CA ALA A 107 -4.89 -8.10 -18.54
C ALA A 107 -4.72 -8.87 -17.22
N ASP A 108 -5.02 -10.17 -17.24
CA ASP A 108 -4.80 -11.07 -16.11
C ASP A 108 -3.32 -11.06 -15.66
N GLY A 109 -3.10 -11.19 -14.35
CA GLY A 109 -1.75 -11.26 -13.77
C GLY A 109 -1.11 -12.64 -13.93
N SER A 110 0.22 -12.69 -13.84
CA SER A 110 1.01 -13.92 -13.90
C SER A 110 0.62 -14.94 -12.83
N GLN A 111 0.59 -16.22 -13.19
CA GLN A 111 0.30 -17.35 -12.32
C GLN A 111 1.58 -18.08 -11.87
N ILE A 112 1.47 -18.86 -10.79
CA ILE A 112 2.53 -19.79 -10.36
C ILE A 112 1.99 -21.22 -10.42
N TYR A 113 2.53 -22.01 -11.33
CA TYR A 113 2.24 -23.44 -11.45
C TYR A 113 3.18 -24.28 -10.58
N SER A 114 2.80 -25.53 -10.32
CA SER A 114 3.71 -26.49 -9.69
C SER A 114 3.47 -27.91 -10.16
N GLY A 115 4.51 -28.72 -10.15
CA GLY A 115 4.44 -30.14 -10.51
C GLY A 115 5.71 -30.88 -10.10
N ASN A 116 5.90 -32.08 -10.63
CA ASN A 116 7.09 -32.90 -10.38
C ASN A 116 7.87 -33.03 -11.69
N GLY A 117 9.10 -32.54 -11.72
CA GLY A 117 9.94 -32.42 -12.91
C GLY A 117 9.86 -31.02 -13.54
N ALA A 118 10.70 -30.79 -14.56
CA ALA A 118 10.70 -29.54 -15.32
C ALA A 118 9.34 -29.30 -16.02
N PRO A 119 8.90 -28.03 -16.15
CA PRO A 119 7.62 -27.71 -16.76
C PRO A 119 7.56 -28.06 -18.24
N ASP A 120 6.37 -28.45 -18.70
CA ASP A 120 6.09 -28.58 -20.13
C ASP A 120 6.12 -27.19 -20.81
N ALA A 121 6.69 -27.12 -22.01
CA ALA A 121 6.78 -25.86 -22.77
C ALA A 121 5.39 -25.28 -23.13
N SER A 122 4.36 -26.12 -23.21
CA SER A 122 2.97 -25.73 -23.48
C SER A 122 2.19 -25.26 -22.24
N LEU A 123 2.73 -25.47 -21.03
CA LEU A 123 2.07 -25.06 -19.79
C LEU A 123 2.27 -23.56 -19.54
N GLY A 124 1.20 -22.86 -19.16
CA GLY A 124 1.24 -21.44 -18.76
C GLY A 124 1.47 -20.46 -19.91
N ASP A 125 1.29 -19.19 -19.61
CA ASP A 125 1.45 -18.05 -20.51
C ASP A 125 2.75 -17.28 -20.21
N GLU A 126 3.12 -16.36 -21.10
CA GLU A 126 4.29 -15.49 -20.87
C GLU A 126 4.10 -14.65 -19.60
N GLY A 127 5.13 -14.61 -18.76
CA GLY A 127 5.07 -13.98 -17.43
C GLY A 127 4.87 -14.95 -16.27
N ASP A 128 4.41 -16.18 -16.54
CA ASP A 128 4.13 -17.16 -15.49
C ASP A 128 5.39 -17.78 -14.87
N TYR A 129 5.25 -18.32 -13.67
CA TYR A 129 6.29 -19.06 -12.95
C TYR A 129 5.89 -20.51 -12.76
N TYR A 130 6.89 -21.38 -12.57
CA TYR A 130 6.66 -22.80 -12.27
C TYR A 130 7.63 -23.30 -11.22
N LEU A 131 7.11 -23.99 -10.21
CA LEU A 131 7.89 -24.69 -9.19
C LEU A 131 7.92 -26.20 -9.46
N ASP A 132 9.11 -26.72 -9.76
CA ASP A 132 9.36 -28.16 -9.74
C ASP A 132 9.56 -28.62 -8.30
N LYS A 133 8.60 -29.38 -7.77
CA LYS A 133 8.62 -29.88 -6.38
C LYS A 133 9.62 -31.01 -6.13
N SER A 134 10.21 -31.58 -7.18
CA SER A 134 11.19 -32.67 -7.06
C SER A 134 12.61 -32.14 -6.88
N SER A 135 12.99 -31.18 -7.71
CA SER A 135 14.29 -30.51 -7.69
C SER A 135 14.27 -29.23 -6.83
N TYR A 136 13.09 -28.68 -6.55
CA TYR A 136 12.90 -27.36 -5.94
C TYR A 136 13.46 -26.23 -6.81
N ASP A 137 13.42 -26.43 -8.12
CA ASP A 137 13.76 -25.44 -9.12
C ASP A 137 12.57 -24.52 -9.40
N LEU A 138 12.79 -23.21 -9.30
CA LEU A 138 11.85 -22.18 -9.75
C LEU A 138 12.22 -21.77 -11.18
N TYR A 139 11.30 -21.99 -12.09
CA TYR A 139 11.36 -21.58 -13.48
C TYR A 139 10.55 -20.29 -13.69
N GLY A 140 11.00 -19.49 -14.64
CA GLY A 140 10.30 -18.29 -15.09
C GLY A 140 10.95 -16.95 -14.71
N PRO A 141 10.34 -15.82 -15.10
CA PRO A 141 9.06 -15.76 -15.82
C PRO A 141 9.14 -16.40 -17.21
N LYS A 142 8.10 -17.14 -17.62
CA LYS A 142 8.04 -17.78 -18.93
C LYS A 142 8.11 -16.70 -20.02
N THR A 143 8.86 -16.99 -21.07
CA THR A 143 9.01 -16.11 -22.24
C THR A 143 8.54 -16.83 -23.50
N ALA A 144 8.47 -16.12 -24.63
CA ALA A 144 8.28 -16.72 -25.95
C ALA A 144 9.27 -17.86 -26.26
N SER A 145 10.46 -17.87 -25.62
CA SER A 145 11.48 -18.93 -25.79
C SER A 145 11.30 -20.10 -24.81
N GLY A 146 10.28 -20.06 -23.94
CA GLY A 146 10.00 -21.05 -22.91
C GLY A 146 10.38 -20.58 -21.51
N TRP A 147 10.56 -21.56 -20.61
CA TRP A 147 10.69 -21.39 -19.16
C TRP A 147 12.06 -20.88 -18.66
N GLY A 148 13.07 -20.80 -19.54
CA GLY A 148 14.41 -20.36 -19.19
C GLY A 148 15.19 -21.35 -18.31
N SER A 149 16.33 -20.90 -17.78
CA SER A 149 17.12 -21.68 -16.82
C SER A 149 16.53 -21.53 -15.41
N PRO A 150 16.36 -22.63 -14.66
CA PRO A 150 15.81 -22.57 -13.33
C PRO A 150 16.77 -21.93 -12.33
N VAL A 151 16.19 -21.41 -11.25
CA VAL A 151 16.91 -21.09 -10.02
C VAL A 151 16.50 -22.12 -8.97
N ASN A 152 17.46 -22.88 -8.44
CA ASN A 152 17.17 -23.76 -7.32
C ASN A 152 16.87 -22.92 -6.07
N ILE A 153 15.66 -23.07 -5.52
CA ILE A 153 15.21 -22.31 -4.35
C ILE A 153 15.33 -23.13 -3.07
N LYS A 154 15.80 -24.37 -3.15
CA LYS A 154 16.26 -25.13 -2.00
C LYS A 154 17.76 -24.85 -1.84
N GLY A 155 18.20 -24.55 -0.63
CA GLY A 155 19.64 -24.55 -0.34
C GLY A 155 20.25 -25.94 -0.57
N ALA A 156 21.57 -26.09 -0.40
CA ALA A 156 22.15 -27.42 -0.20
C ALA A 156 21.31 -28.20 0.82
N ASP A 157 21.01 -29.47 0.53
CA ASP A 157 20.11 -30.30 1.33
C ASP A 157 20.34 -30.07 2.83
N GLY A 158 19.29 -29.73 3.59
CA GLY A 158 19.38 -29.55 5.04
C GLY A 158 19.69 -28.15 5.57
N ASN A 159 19.91 -27.13 4.72
CA ASN A 159 20.21 -25.78 5.22
C ASN A 159 18.99 -24.88 5.50
N ALA A 160 17.76 -25.38 5.35
CA ALA A 160 16.56 -24.55 5.46
C ALA A 160 16.27 -24.08 6.90
N ASN A 161 16.79 -24.77 7.92
CA ASN A 161 16.40 -24.61 9.32
C ASN A 161 17.59 -24.53 10.29
N VAL A 162 18.70 -23.90 9.87
CA VAL A 162 19.86 -23.70 10.74
C VAL A 162 19.89 -22.30 11.32
N THR A 163 19.93 -22.20 12.65
CA THR A 163 20.08 -20.93 13.37
C THR A 163 21.38 -20.93 14.16
N ARG A 164 22.18 -19.87 13.99
CA ARG A 164 23.41 -19.65 14.77
C ARG A 164 23.15 -18.64 15.88
N TYR A 165 23.47 -19.03 17.11
CA TYR A 165 23.44 -18.16 18.28
C TYR A 165 24.88 -17.86 18.71
N ILE A 166 25.19 -16.58 18.83
CA ILE A 166 26.51 -16.09 19.27
C ILE A 166 26.34 -15.52 20.67
N ALA A 167 26.92 -16.18 21.66
CA ALA A 167 26.95 -15.74 23.05
C ALA A 167 28.33 -15.15 23.39
N ASN A 168 28.33 -14.29 24.41
CA ASN A 168 29.57 -13.71 24.94
C ASN A 168 30.55 -14.80 25.41
N GLY A 169 31.84 -14.47 25.37
CA GLY A 169 32.90 -15.30 25.93
C GLY A 169 32.73 -15.55 27.43
N HIS A 170 33.40 -16.60 27.91
CA HIS A 170 33.39 -16.96 29.32
C HIS A 170 34.77 -17.41 29.77
N ASP A 171 35.16 -16.99 30.96
CA ASP A 171 36.42 -17.39 31.59
C ASP A 171 36.22 -18.63 32.47
N PHE A 172 36.49 -19.80 31.89
CA PHE A 172 36.40 -21.07 32.63
C PHE A 172 37.54 -21.29 33.61
N SER A 173 38.59 -20.44 33.60
CA SER A 173 39.64 -20.44 34.62
C SER A 173 39.17 -19.79 35.92
N ALA A 174 38.30 -18.77 35.81
CA ALA A 174 37.73 -18.05 36.94
C ALA A 174 36.44 -18.71 37.47
N VAL A 175 35.57 -19.16 36.56
CA VAL A 175 34.30 -19.83 36.91
C VAL A 175 34.13 -21.06 36.03
N TYR A 176 34.19 -22.25 36.62
CA TYR A 176 34.20 -23.51 35.86
C TYR A 176 32.94 -23.82 35.03
N SER A 177 31.86 -23.05 35.20
CA SER A 177 30.60 -23.23 34.48
C SER A 177 30.03 -21.93 33.92
N ASN A 178 29.30 -22.06 32.82
CA ASN A 178 28.58 -20.98 32.17
C ASN A 178 27.15 -21.42 31.84
N ARG A 179 26.22 -20.47 31.86
CA ARG A 179 24.82 -20.68 31.48
C ARG A 179 24.44 -19.73 30.35
N ILE A 180 23.93 -20.28 29.25
CA ILE A 180 23.42 -19.52 28.12
C ILE A 180 21.93 -19.81 27.98
N THR A 181 21.14 -18.77 27.78
CA THR A 181 19.69 -18.86 27.60
C THR A 181 19.32 -18.48 26.17
N ILE A 182 18.55 -19.34 25.50
CA ILE A 182 17.95 -19.06 24.20
C ILE A 182 16.43 -19.00 24.39
N GLY A 183 15.86 -17.81 24.19
CA GLY A 183 14.42 -17.59 24.20
C GLY A 183 13.77 -17.88 22.85
N SER A 184 12.44 -17.83 22.80
CA SER A 184 11.65 -17.98 21.56
C SER A 184 11.86 -19.32 20.83
N VAL A 185 12.25 -20.35 21.56
CA VAL A 185 12.31 -21.74 21.10
C VAL A 185 11.36 -22.52 22.00
N SER A 186 10.35 -23.15 21.44
CA SER A 186 9.41 -24.00 22.18
C SER A 186 10.05 -25.33 22.60
N LYS A 187 9.37 -26.04 23.50
CA LYS A 187 9.83 -27.36 23.96
C LYS A 187 9.96 -28.37 22.82
N ASN A 188 9.00 -28.40 21.90
CA ASN A 188 9.01 -29.32 20.76
C ASN A 188 10.15 -28.96 19.81
N GLU A 189 10.27 -27.68 19.47
CA GLU A 189 11.38 -27.16 18.66
C GLU A 189 12.75 -27.52 19.25
N MET A 190 12.91 -27.47 20.58
CA MET A 190 14.16 -27.90 21.23
C MET A 190 14.42 -29.40 21.05
N LEU A 191 13.40 -30.24 21.20
CA LEU A 191 13.52 -31.70 21.11
C LEU A 191 13.69 -32.20 19.67
N GLU A 192 13.09 -31.50 18.71
CA GLU A 192 13.18 -31.75 17.26
C GLU A 192 14.45 -31.16 16.63
N SER A 193 15.27 -30.45 17.41
CA SER A 193 16.53 -29.87 16.93
C SER A 193 17.75 -30.67 17.38
N SER A 194 18.74 -30.74 16.50
CA SER A 194 20.12 -31.04 16.90
C SER A 194 20.85 -29.76 17.29
N TRP A 195 21.71 -29.84 18.31
CA TRP A 195 22.41 -28.70 18.88
C TRP A 195 23.92 -28.96 18.90
N LEU A 196 24.66 -28.21 18.11
CA LEU A 196 26.13 -28.21 18.12
C LEU A 196 26.61 -26.99 18.89
N VAL A 197 27.63 -27.17 19.73
CA VAL A 197 28.17 -26.07 20.54
C VAL A 197 29.68 -26.02 20.36
N TYR A 198 30.20 -24.80 20.17
CA TYR A 198 31.62 -24.54 19.95
C TYR A 198 32.09 -23.44 20.90
N LEU A 199 33.21 -23.69 21.59
CA LEU A 199 33.96 -22.65 22.28
C LEU A 199 34.94 -22.02 21.30
N VAL A 200 35.01 -20.70 21.23
CA VAL A 200 35.82 -20.01 20.23
C VAL A 200 36.92 -19.20 20.90
N ASP A 201 38.15 -19.41 20.44
CA ASP A 201 39.34 -18.68 20.86
C ASP A 201 39.99 -17.94 19.68
N LYS A 202 40.79 -16.93 19.97
CA LYS A 202 41.65 -16.29 18.97
C LYS A 202 42.87 -17.17 18.72
N SER A 203 43.35 -17.20 17.47
CA SER A 203 44.64 -17.78 17.19
C SER A 203 45.75 -17.03 17.95
N SER A 204 46.61 -17.80 18.60
CA SER A 204 47.81 -17.30 19.29
C SER A 204 48.94 -16.89 18.34
N SER A 205 48.80 -17.13 17.02
CA SER A 205 49.84 -16.89 16.01
C SER A 205 49.86 -15.48 15.40
N GLY A 206 49.01 -14.55 15.85
CA GLY A 206 48.89 -13.21 15.26
C GLY A 206 48.14 -13.17 13.93
N ASN A 207 47.66 -14.32 13.44
CA ASN A 207 46.66 -14.39 12.38
C ASN A 207 45.26 -14.09 12.95
N THR A 208 44.35 -13.58 12.11
CA THR A 208 42.94 -13.35 12.48
C THR A 208 42.12 -14.63 12.55
N ASP A 209 42.75 -15.79 12.42
CA ASP A 209 42.08 -17.09 12.41
C ASP A 209 41.52 -17.41 13.79
N GLU A 210 40.31 -17.97 13.82
CA GLU A 210 39.62 -18.37 15.04
C GLU A 210 39.75 -19.87 15.22
N ILE A 211 39.92 -20.31 16.46
CA ILE A 211 40.03 -21.72 16.82
C ILE A 211 38.70 -22.14 17.45
N PHE A 212 38.07 -23.16 16.87
CA PHE A 212 36.79 -23.68 17.32
C PHE A 212 37.00 -25.02 18.03
N TYR A 213 36.46 -25.14 19.24
CA TYR A 213 36.50 -26.36 20.03
C TYR A 213 35.07 -26.93 20.15
N PRO A 214 34.74 -28.05 19.49
CA PRO A 214 33.44 -28.68 19.62
C PRO A 214 33.24 -29.23 21.04
N ILE A 215 32.05 -29.02 21.61
CA ILE A 215 31.69 -29.58 22.92
C ILE A 215 30.44 -30.46 22.84
N PRO A 216 30.41 -31.64 23.50
CA PRO A 216 31.42 -32.14 24.44
C PRO A 216 32.73 -32.57 23.77
N GLY A 217 33.86 -32.17 24.36
CA GLY A 217 35.18 -32.41 23.74
C GLY A 217 36.31 -31.71 24.48
N PRO A 218 37.57 -32.07 24.18
CA PRO A 218 38.74 -31.43 24.77
C PRO A 218 39.00 -30.05 24.14
N ALA A 219 39.50 -29.11 24.95
CA ALA A 219 40.22 -27.96 24.44
C ALA A 219 41.61 -27.89 25.11
N SER A 220 42.65 -27.77 24.29
CA SER A 220 44.02 -27.77 24.79
C SER A 220 44.36 -26.45 25.48
N ILE A 221 44.90 -26.56 26.69
CA ILE A 221 45.43 -25.46 27.49
C ILE A 221 46.90 -25.78 27.76
N THR A 222 47.82 -25.05 27.13
CA THR A 222 49.26 -25.05 27.46
C THR A 222 49.82 -26.44 27.89
N ASN A 223 49.58 -27.47 27.06
CA ASN A 223 50.03 -28.87 27.24
C ASN A 223 49.16 -29.81 28.11
N THR A 224 47.97 -29.41 28.53
CA THR A 224 46.95 -30.30 29.13
C THR A 224 45.60 -30.09 28.46
N ASP A 225 44.91 -31.17 28.11
CA ASP A 225 43.56 -31.10 27.57
C ASP A 225 42.54 -31.02 28.72
N VAL A 226 41.75 -29.96 28.75
CA VAL A 226 40.58 -29.86 29.62
C VAL A 226 39.35 -30.25 28.83
N ILE A 227 38.54 -31.14 29.38
CA ILE A 227 37.31 -31.61 28.74
C ILE A 227 36.19 -30.64 29.07
N TYR A 228 35.50 -30.15 28.06
CA TYR A 228 34.32 -29.33 28.23
C TYR A 228 33.08 -30.16 27.93
N ASN A 229 32.06 -30.02 28.75
CA ASN A 229 30.78 -30.68 28.57
C ASN A 229 29.66 -29.65 28.45
N VAL A 230 28.61 -30.03 27.73
CA VAL A 230 27.38 -29.25 27.62
C VAL A 230 26.18 -30.12 27.95
N ARG A 231 25.22 -29.54 28.67
CA ARG A 231 23.87 -30.08 28.84
C ARG A 231 22.89 -28.99 28.47
N TYR A 232 21.78 -29.36 27.86
CA TYR A 232 20.70 -28.41 27.62
C TYR A 232 19.36 -29.00 28.03
N PHE A 233 18.45 -28.13 28.45
CA PHE A 233 17.09 -28.52 28.81
C PHE A 233 16.16 -27.32 28.64
N TYR A 234 14.88 -27.64 28.46
CA TYR A 234 13.83 -26.64 28.39
C TYR A 234 13.39 -26.23 29.79
N ARG A 235 13.23 -24.93 30.03
CA ARG A 235 12.71 -24.37 31.27
C ARG A 235 11.24 -24.01 31.08
N ASP A 236 10.34 -24.96 31.39
CA ASP A 236 8.89 -24.81 31.19
C ASP A 236 8.31 -23.54 31.84
N ALA A 237 8.75 -23.19 33.05
CA ALA A 237 8.23 -22.04 33.80
C ALA A 237 8.60 -20.67 33.18
N SER A 238 9.61 -20.61 32.32
CA SER A 238 10.16 -19.36 31.78
C SER A 238 10.31 -19.37 30.26
N SER A 239 9.87 -20.45 29.60
CA SER A 239 9.83 -20.64 28.15
C SER A 239 11.14 -20.34 27.42
N TYR A 240 12.23 -20.99 27.85
CA TYR A 240 13.52 -20.90 27.19
C TYR A 240 14.33 -22.20 27.25
N VAL A 241 15.30 -22.34 26.37
CA VAL A 241 16.31 -23.41 26.41
C VAL A 241 17.54 -22.88 27.17
N GLU A 242 17.98 -23.60 28.21
CA GLU A 242 19.21 -23.30 28.95
C GLU A 242 20.30 -24.27 28.51
N PHE A 243 21.47 -23.73 28.13
CA PHE A 243 22.71 -24.49 27.93
C PHE A 243 23.59 -24.30 29.16
N GLN A 244 23.98 -25.39 29.78
CA GLN A 244 24.94 -25.44 30.87
C GLN A 244 26.25 -26.01 30.35
N ILE A 245 27.26 -25.16 30.25
CA ILE A 245 28.59 -25.53 29.79
C ILE A 245 29.51 -25.60 31.01
N SER A 246 30.36 -26.61 31.09
CA SER A 246 31.27 -26.77 32.22
C SER A 246 32.60 -27.36 31.79
N ALA A 247 33.69 -26.81 32.34
CA ALA A 247 35.00 -27.44 32.30
C ALA A 247 35.03 -28.60 33.30
N VAL A 248 35.46 -29.77 32.84
CA VAL A 248 35.64 -30.97 33.66
C VAL A 248 37.12 -31.15 33.92
N GLY A 249 37.49 -31.00 35.19
CA GLY A 249 38.84 -31.17 35.72
C GLY A 249 38.81 -31.27 37.24
N ASP A 250 39.95 -31.57 37.84
CA ASP A 250 40.12 -31.48 39.30
C ASP A 250 39.97 -30.01 39.72
N TYR A 251 39.54 -29.75 40.97
CA TYR A 251 39.19 -28.41 41.51
C TYR A 251 40.26 -27.30 41.35
N ASN A 252 41.43 -27.61 40.80
CA ASN A 252 42.56 -26.69 40.57
C ASN A 252 42.96 -26.53 39.09
N THR A 253 42.37 -27.29 38.16
CA THR A 253 42.56 -27.13 36.70
C THR A 253 41.29 -26.57 36.10
N HIS A 254 40.95 -25.36 36.49
CA HIS A 254 39.94 -24.58 35.79
C HIS A 254 40.46 -24.27 34.39
N GLY A 255 39.56 -24.26 33.40
CA GLY A 255 39.91 -24.22 31.98
C GLY A 255 40.59 -22.92 31.55
N LYS A 256 40.36 -22.46 30.31
CA LYS A 256 40.78 -21.12 29.86
C LYS A 256 39.61 -20.21 29.54
N ALA A 257 39.91 -18.94 29.34
CA ALA A 257 38.98 -18.00 28.74
C ALA A 257 38.78 -18.26 27.25
N PHE A 258 37.54 -18.12 26.80
CA PHE A 258 37.17 -18.10 25.39
C PHE A 258 36.54 -16.76 25.05
N GLU A 259 36.73 -16.33 23.82
CA GLU A 259 36.28 -15.03 23.32
C GLU A 259 34.77 -15.02 23.08
N ARG A 260 34.21 -16.16 22.66
CA ARG A 260 32.77 -16.35 22.49
C ARG A 260 32.38 -17.83 22.52
N ILE A 261 31.07 -18.05 22.58
CA ILE A 261 30.46 -19.37 22.51
C ILE A 261 29.45 -19.35 21.37
N GLU A 262 29.51 -20.35 20.50
CA GLU A 262 28.60 -20.50 19.38
C GLU A 262 27.73 -21.74 19.53
N ILE A 263 26.44 -21.57 19.31
CA ILE A 263 25.46 -22.65 19.32
C ILE A 263 24.81 -22.69 17.94
N VAL A 264 24.93 -23.82 17.26
CA VAL A 264 24.28 -24.07 15.97
C VAL A 264 23.10 -24.99 16.23
N ARG A 265 21.89 -24.45 16.05
CA ARG A 265 20.63 -25.19 16.09
C ARG A 265 20.29 -25.65 14.69
N ILE A 266 20.11 -26.95 14.51
CA ILE A 266 19.67 -27.57 13.26
C ILE A 266 18.28 -28.14 13.53
N GLU A 267 17.24 -27.46 13.08
CA GLU A 267 15.85 -27.89 13.24
C GLU A 267 15.44 -28.85 12.11
N GLU A 268 14.63 -29.85 12.46
CA GLU A 268 14.16 -30.86 11.52
C GLU A 268 13.37 -30.25 10.34
N SER A 269 13.63 -30.73 9.12
CA SER A 269 13.07 -30.16 7.89
C SER A 269 11.69 -30.71 7.49
N SER A 270 11.11 -31.66 8.23
CA SER A 270 9.86 -32.34 7.85
C SER A 270 8.99 -32.69 9.06
N ARG A 271 7.83 -32.06 9.20
CA ARG A 271 6.75 -32.49 10.12
C ARG A 271 5.79 -33.52 9.50
N GLU A 272 5.96 -33.86 8.22
CA GLU A 272 4.94 -34.59 7.44
C GLU A 272 4.97 -36.11 7.61
N ASP A 273 6.03 -36.71 8.16
CA ASP A 273 6.10 -38.17 8.27
C ASP A 273 6.69 -38.69 9.58
N LEU A 274 6.00 -38.36 10.68
CA LEU A 274 6.20 -38.97 12.00
C LEU A 274 6.07 -40.52 12.00
N ARG A 275 5.66 -41.15 10.89
CA ARG A 275 5.56 -42.62 10.74
C ARG A 275 6.77 -43.25 10.05
N LYS A 276 7.64 -42.46 9.40
CA LYS A 276 8.91 -42.93 8.84
C LYS A 276 10.10 -42.76 9.77
N MET A 277 9.98 -41.94 10.81
CA MET A 277 11.03 -41.78 11.80
C MET A 277 11.09 -43.01 12.70
N ARG A 278 12.07 -43.86 12.42
CA ARG A 278 12.71 -44.63 13.48
C ARG A 278 13.40 -43.64 14.40
N SER A 279 13.43 -43.94 15.70
CA SER A 279 14.01 -43.10 16.74
C SER A 279 15.55 -42.95 16.68
N ASP A 280 16.18 -43.26 15.53
CA ASP A 280 17.62 -43.36 15.32
C ASP A 280 18.16 -42.51 14.14
N GLU A 281 17.31 -41.79 13.40
CA GLU A 281 17.78 -40.95 12.29
C GLU A 281 18.16 -39.54 12.79
N SER A 282 19.46 -39.24 12.76
CA SER A 282 20.02 -37.94 13.15
C SER A 282 19.55 -36.84 12.20
N VAL A 283 19.16 -35.67 12.75
CA VAL A 283 18.89 -34.45 11.97
C VAL A 283 20.17 -33.91 11.31
N ILE A 284 21.33 -34.36 11.79
CA ILE A 284 22.64 -34.02 11.21
C ILE A 284 22.87 -34.88 9.95
N PRO A 285 23.20 -34.28 8.80
CA PRO A 285 23.49 -34.99 7.57
C PRO A 285 24.52 -36.11 7.73
N LYS A 286 24.28 -37.25 7.07
CA LYS A 286 25.23 -38.38 7.07
C LYS A 286 26.54 -37.95 6.40
N GLY A 287 27.64 -38.05 7.12
CA GLY A 287 28.98 -37.74 6.63
C GLY A 287 29.49 -36.33 6.93
N LEU A 288 28.67 -35.46 7.54
CA LEU A 288 29.12 -34.15 8.03
C LEU A 288 29.99 -34.32 9.29
N ASP A 289 31.25 -33.91 9.24
CA ASP A 289 32.12 -33.89 10.42
C ASP A 289 31.79 -32.69 11.31
N THR A 290 30.98 -32.94 12.35
CA THR A 290 30.58 -31.90 13.30
C THR A 290 31.70 -31.46 14.25
N SER A 291 32.82 -32.18 14.28
CA SER A 291 34.01 -31.74 15.03
C SER A 291 34.78 -30.64 14.29
N ASN A 292 34.59 -30.53 12.97
CA ASN A 292 35.18 -29.51 12.12
C ASN A 292 34.20 -28.38 11.87
N TYR A 293 34.33 -27.28 12.63
CA TYR A 293 33.45 -26.11 12.48
C TYR A 293 33.45 -25.56 11.04
N ARG A 294 34.59 -25.57 10.34
CA ARG A 294 34.66 -25.06 8.97
C ARG A 294 33.78 -25.87 8.03
N GLU A 295 33.78 -27.19 8.16
CA GLU A 295 32.94 -28.07 7.35
C GLU A 295 31.45 -27.83 7.62
N VAL A 296 31.06 -27.71 8.89
CA VAL A 296 29.69 -27.34 9.30
C VAL A 296 29.30 -25.97 8.72
N ALA A 297 30.22 -24.99 8.80
CA ALA A 297 29.99 -23.64 8.33
C ALA A 297 29.88 -23.51 6.81
N GLU A 298 30.69 -24.27 6.07
CA GLU A 298 30.64 -24.35 4.61
C GLU A 298 29.35 -25.07 4.16
N TYR A 299 29.00 -26.18 4.82
CA TYR A 299 27.79 -26.96 4.52
C TYR A 299 26.52 -26.12 4.71
N TYR A 300 26.43 -25.41 5.83
CA TYR A 300 25.28 -24.58 6.17
C TYR A 300 25.43 -23.11 5.74
N GLY A 301 26.43 -22.77 4.94
CA GLY A 301 26.54 -21.47 4.29
C GLY A 301 26.75 -20.26 5.22
N PHE A 302 27.35 -20.46 6.41
CA PHE A 302 27.69 -19.38 7.32
C PHE A 302 29.20 -19.06 7.41
N TYR A 303 30.05 -19.80 6.66
CA TYR A 303 31.46 -19.44 6.44
C TYR A 303 31.57 -18.36 5.35
N LYS A 304 32.25 -17.24 5.64
CA LYS A 304 32.54 -16.15 4.68
C LYS A 304 34.04 -15.94 4.55
#